data_AF-A0A661CVM8-F1
#
_entry.id   AF-A0A661CVM8-F1
#
_cell.length_a   1.000
_cell.length_b   1.000
_cell.length_c   1.000
_cell.angle_alpha   90.00
_cell.angle_beta   90.00
_cell.angle_gamma   90.00
#
_symmetry.space_group_name_H-M   'P 1'
#
loop_
_entity.id
_entity.type
_entity.pdbx_description
1 polymer ?
#
loop_
_entity_poly.entity_id
_entity_poly.type
_entity_poly.pdbx_seq_one_letter_code
_entity_poly.pdbx_strand_id
1 'polypeptide(L)' 'MTLINYIKDLGNARAAIALDVKIRTIASWRYDKKVPKPQVALNIEKATQGLVTFRDCYSELAAE' A
#
# COMPACT_ATOMS: atom_id res chain seq x y z
N MET A 1 -0.72 -5.37 -9.26
CA MET A 1 -0.86 -6.15 -8.00
C MET A 1 -1.33 -5.18 -6.94
N THR A 2 -2.43 -5.45 -6.22
CA THR A 2 -2.97 -4.44 -5.29
C THR A 2 -2.06 -4.23 -4.09
N LEU A 3 -2.11 -3.01 -3.52
CA LEU A 3 -1.37 -2.67 -2.30
C LEU A 3 -1.68 -3.64 -1.15
N ILE A 4 -2.94 -4.07 -1.03
CA ILE A 4 -3.38 -4.99 0.02
C ILE A 4 -2.77 -6.38 -0.16
N ASN A 5 -2.72 -6.90 -1.40
CA ASN A 5 -2.07 -8.17 -1.69
C ASN A 5 -0.56 -8.11 -1.40
N TYR A 6 0.10 -7.02 -1.80
CA TYR A 6 1.51 -6.79 -1.48
C TYR A 6 1.76 -6.80 0.03
N ILE A 7 0.93 -6.11 0.82
CA ILE A 7 1.01 -6.10 2.29
C ILE A 7 0.73 -7.49 2.87
N LYS A 8 -0.20 -8.25 2.29
CA LYS A 8 -0.56 -9.61 2.73
C LYS A 8 0.59 -10.59 2.54
N ASP A 9 1.30 -10.49 1.41
CA ASP A 9 2.43 -11.37 1.08
C ASP A 9 3.67 -11.09 1.94
N LEU A 10 3.98 -9.81 2.19
CA LEU A 10 5.10 -9.42 3.05
C LEU A 10 4.82 -9.54 4.55
N GLY A 11 3.57 -9.29 4.95
CA GLY A 11 3.16 -9.09 6.33
C GLY A 11 3.36 -7.65 6.82
N ASN A 12 2.52 -7.23 7.78
CA ASN A 12 2.38 -5.83 8.18
C ASN A 12 3.69 -5.18 8.67
N ALA A 13 4.49 -5.92 9.45
CA ALA A 13 5.74 -5.39 10.00
C ALA A 13 6.81 -5.20 8.92
N ARG A 14 6.93 -6.15 7.98
CA ARG A 14 7.91 -6.06 6.88
C ARG A 14 7.49 -5.01 5.86
N ALA A 15 6.19 -4.93 5.53
CA ALA A 15 5.66 -3.89 4.65
C ALA A 15 5.87 -2.47 5.23
N ALA A 16 5.74 -2.31 6.55
CA ALA A 16 6.00 -1.03 7.22
C ALA A 16 7.45 -0.57 7.04
N ILE A 17 8.41 -1.49 7.18
CA ILE A 17 9.84 -1.22 6.98
C ILE A 17 10.13 -0.95 5.50
N ALA A 18 9.61 -1.79 4.61
CA ALA A 18 9.86 -1.69 3.17
C ALA A 18 9.30 -0.39 2.55
N LEU A 19 8.18 0.10 3.09
CA LEU A 19 7.50 1.30 2.60
C LEU A 19 7.81 2.56 3.44
N ASP A 20 8.70 2.44 4.44
CA ASP A 20 9.07 3.50 5.38
C ASP A 20 7.86 4.21 6.01
N VAL A 21 6.92 3.43 6.55
CA VAL A 21 5.73 3.94 7.23
C VAL A 21 5.48 3.22 8.55
N LYS A 22 4.67 3.84 9.42
CA LYS A 22 4.30 3.21 10.70
C LYS A 22 3.45 1.96 10.46
N ILE A 23 3.64 0.91 11.25
CA ILE A 23 2.85 -0.33 11.20
C ILE A 23 1.34 -0.05 11.29
N ARG A 24 0.93 0.92 12.11
CA ARG A 24 -0.47 1.36 12.20
C ARG A 24 -1.05 1.87 10.88
N THR A 25 -0.21 2.49 10.05
CA THR A 25 -0.59 3.01 8.73
C THR A 25 -0.87 1.85 7.78
N ILE A 26 0.02 0.84 7.77
CA ILE A 26 -0.17 -0.41 7.03
C ILE A 26 -1.45 -1.12 7.48
N ALA A 27 -1.69 -1.21 8.78
CA ALA A 27 -2.91 -1.81 9.32
C ALA A 27 -4.16 -1.07 8.84
N SER A 28 -4.13 0.27 8.78
CA SER A 28 -5.26 1.06 8.29
C SER A 28 -5.50 0.87 6.79
N TRP A 29 -4.44 0.72 5.99
CA TRP A 29 -4.59 0.39 4.56
C TRP A 29 -5.15 -1.01 4.34
N ARG A 30 -4.75 -1.97 5.19
CA ARG A 30 -5.16 -3.37 5.06
C ARG A 30 -6.58 -3.65 5.58
N TYR A 31 -6.95 -3.08 6.73
CA TYR A 31 -8.18 -3.44 7.43
C TYR A 31 -9.27 -2.37 7.33
N ASP A 32 -8.91 -1.08 7.40
CA ASP A 32 -9.89 0.02 7.38
C ASP A 32 -10.26 0.48 5.96
N LYS A 33 -9.75 -0.21 4.93
CA LYS A 33 -9.88 0.18 3.50
C LYS A 33 -9.48 1.64 3.22
N LYS A 34 -8.61 2.22 4.05
CA LYS A 34 -8.11 3.57 3.80
C LYS A 34 -7.07 3.52 2.69
N VAL A 35 -7.14 4.50 1.79
CA VAL A 35 -6.12 4.65 0.76
C VAL A 35 -4.97 5.52 1.23
N PRO A 36 -3.74 5.23 0.78
CA PRO A 36 -2.62 6.14 0.97
C PRO A 36 -2.94 7.50 0.32
N LYS A 37 -2.37 8.56 0.89
CA LYS A 37 -2.39 9.88 0.24
C LYS A 37 -1.61 9.81 -1.10
N PRO A 38 -1.92 10.65 -2.10
CA PRO A 38 -1.24 10.59 -3.40
C PRO A 38 0.28 10.64 -3.32
N GLN A 39 0.81 11.47 -2.42
CA GLN A 39 2.25 11.57 -2.17
C GLN A 39 2.86 10.27 -1.61
N VAL A 40 2.10 9.55 -0.78
CA VAL A 40 2.53 8.26 -0.23
C VAL A 40 2.41 7.15 -1.28
N ALA A 41 1.37 7.18 -2.13
CA ALA A 41 1.23 6.24 -3.23
C ALA A 41 2.41 6.31 -4.21
N LEU A 42 2.88 7.52 -4.53
CA LEU A 42 4.10 7.71 -5.34
C LEU A 42 5.35 7.15 -4.64
N ASN A 43 5.47 7.32 -3.33
CA ASN A 43 6.58 6.76 -2.57
C ASN A 43 6.52 5.23 -2.54
N ILE A 44 5.33 4.64 -2.42
CA ILE A 44 5.11 3.19 -2.49
C ILE A 44 5.54 2.66 -3.86
N GLU A 45 5.12 3.32 -4.94
CA GLU A 45 5.52 2.90 -6.30
C GLU A 45 7.03 2.92 -6.50
N LYS A 46 7.70 3.95 -5.99
CA LYS A 46 9.17 4.03 -5.99
C LYS A 46 9.82 2.95 -5.11
N ALA A 47 9.31 2.76 -3.89
CA ALA A 47 9.86 1.79 -2.93
C ALA A 47 9.68 0.34 -3.39
N THR A 48 8.58 0.06 -4.09
CA THR A 48 8.26 -1.25 -4.65
C THR A 48 8.82 -1.46 -6.07
N GLN A 49 9.57 -0.48 -6.60
CA GLN A 49 10.14 -0.51 -7.95
C GLN A 49 9.09 -0.85 -9.05
N GLY A 50 7.86 -0.35 -8.89
CA GLY A 50 6.77 -0.58 -9.84
C GLY A 50 5.97 -1.87 -9.64
N LEU A 51 6.25 -2.68 -8.60
CA LEU A 51 5.42 -3.85 -8.25
C LEU A 51 4.00 -3.45 -7.80
N VAL A 52 3.89 -2.32 -7.10
CA VAL A 52 2.63 -1.68 -6.74
C VAL A 52 2.63 -0.29 -7.37
N THR A 53 1.82 -0.10 -8.41
CA THR A 53 1.73 1.20 -9.08
C THR A 53 0.83 2.17 -8.32
N PHE A 54 0.93 3.47 -8.63
CA PHE A 54 -0.04 4.46 -8.14
C PHE A 54 -1.48 4.01 -8.38
N ARG A 55 -1.78 3.46 -9.57
CA ARG A 55 -3.12 2.98 -9.92
C ARG A 55 -3.55 1.80 -9.04
N ASP A 56 -2.65 0.87 -8.75
CA ASP A 56 -2.95 -0.29 -7.89
C ASP A 56 -3.37 0.15 -6.47
N CYS A 57 -2.83 1.27 -5.97
CA CYS A 57 -3.19 1.82 -4.65
C CYS A 57 -4.65 2.32 -4.57
N TYR A 58 -5.26 2.68 -5.71
CA TYR A 58 -6.64 3.21 -5.79
C TYR A 58 -7.60 2.28 -6.54
N SER A 59 -7.11 1.21 -7.14
CA SER A 59 -7.89 0.31 -8.00
C SER A 59 -9.07 -0.37 -7.30
N GLU A 60 -8.97 -0.65 -5.99
CA GLU A 60 -10.06 -1.26 -5.22
C GLU A 60 -11.21 -0.27 -4.88
N LEU A 61 -11.01 1.04 -5.06
CA LEU A 61 -12.05 2.06 -4.87
C LEU A 61 -12.90 2.33 -6.14
N ALA A 62 -12.45 1.86 -7.30
CA ALA A 62 -13.11 2.12 -8.59
C ALA A 62 -14.05 0.98 -9.05
N ALA A 63 -14.26 -0.04 -8.20
CA ALA A 63 -15.08 -1.20 -8.52
C ALA A 63 -16.55 -1.06 -8.06
N GLU A 64 -17.03 0.17 -7.84
CA GLU A 64 -18.41 0.49 -7.46
C GLU A 64 -19.13 1.27 -8.56
#